data_AF-A0A542KEJ3-F1
#
_entry.id   AF-A0A542KEJ3-F1
#
_cell.length_a   1.000
_cell.length_b   1.000
_cell.length_c   1.000
_cell.angle_alpha   90.00
_cell.angle_beta   90.00
_cell.angle_gamma   90.00
#
_symmetry.space_group_name_H-M   'P 1'
#
loop_
_entity.id
_entity.type
_entity.pdbx_description
1 polymer ?
#
loop_
_entity_poly.entity_id
_entity_poly.type
_entity_poly.pdbx_seq_one_letter_code
_entity_poly.pdbx_strand_id
1 'polypeptide(L)'
;MTGTMQPGPVRDEHRSVGELVNQATEQLSRLLRQEVALAKEELAAKGRRAGRGGGLLGAAGAFAYAGLLAAAGTAIAALSLVLSVWAAALIVTAVLFVIAAVLGATGRAQLRKATPPTPEEALGSVKADVEEIKERAHR
;
A
#
# COMPACT_ATOMS: atom_id res chain seq x y z
N MET A 1 60.11 41.31 -42.88
CA MET A 1 59.31 40.79 -41.75
C MET A 1 58.06 40.15 -42.33
N THR A 2 58.15 38.89 -42.77
CA THR A 2 56.99 38.20 -43.36
C THR A 2 57.26 36.70 -43.33
N GLY A 3 56.42 35.96 -42.61
CA GLY A 3 56.53 34.50 -42.45
C GLY A 3 55.36 33.91 -41.67
N THR A 4 54.31 33.54 -42.40
CA THR A 4 53.38 32.41 -42.18
C THR A 4 52.51 32.38 -40.90
N MET A 5 51.26 32.86 -41.01
CA MET A 5 50.14 32.29 -40.23
C MET A 5 49.85 30.89 -40.78
N GLN A 6 50.13 29.87 -39.99
CA GLN A 6 49.70 28.51 -40.24
C GLN A 6 48.26 28.38 -39.73
N PRO A 7 47.25 28.13 -40.59
CA PRO A 7 45.91 27.86 -40.11
C PRO A 7 45.92 26.45 -39.50
N GLY A 8 45.81 26.39 -38.17
CA GLY A 8 45.54 25.13 -37.49
C GLY A 8 44.21 24.57 -37.99
N PRO A 9 44.08 23.24 -38.19
CA PRO A 9 42.87 22.65 -38.72
C PRO A 9 41.70 23.00 -37.79
N VAL A 10 40.76 23.78 -38.31
CA VAL A 10 39.46 24.00 -37.68
C VAL A 10 38.79 22.64 -37.74
N ARG A 11 38.80 21.91 -36.62
CA ARG A 11 38.01 20.68 -36.49
C ARG A 11 36.56 21.10 -36.64
N ASP A 12 35.93 20.69 -37.73
CA ASP A 12 34.52 20.90 -37.99
C ASP A 12 33.70 20.48 -36.75
N GLU A 13 33.11 21.47 -36.08
CA GLU A 13 32.24 21.30 -34.90
C GLU A 13 30.85 20.75 -35.26
N HIS A 14 30.70 20.09 -36.41
CA HIS A 14 29.49 19.38 -36.77
C HIS A 14 29.52 18.00 -36.10
N ARG A 15 29.12 17.96 -34.83
CA ARG A 15 28.83 16.68 -34.15
C ARG A 15 27.95 15.84 -35.07
N SER A 16 28.39 14.62 -35.32
CA SER A 16 27.65 13.68 -36.15
C SER A 16 26.27 13.42 -35.53
N VAL A 17 25.23 13.26 -36.35
CA VAL A 17 23.88 12.86 -35.90
C VAL A 17 23.96 11.59 -35.04
N GLY A 18 24.92 10.70 -35.32
CA GLY A 18 25.19 9.50 -34.52
C GLY A 18 25.72 9.80 -33.10
N GLU A 19 26.50 10.87 -32.91
CA GLU A 19 26.97 11.28 -31.58
C GLU A 19 25.83 11.87 -30.74
N LEU A 20 24.93 12.65 -31.36
CA LEU A 20 23.77 13.22 -30.68
C LEU A 20 22.77 12.14 -30.23
N VAL A 21 22.53 11.13 -31.08
CA VAL A 21 21.69 9.97 -30.73
C VAL A 21 22.29 9.15 -29.60
N ASN A 22 23.61 8.90 -29.63
CA ASN A 22 24.30 8.23 -28.53
C ASN A 22 24.21 9.03 -27.22
N GLN A 23 24.42 10.33 -27.28
CA GLN A 23 24.37 11.20 -26.10
C GLN A 23 22.95 11.29 -25.51
N ALA A 24 21.92 11.38 -26.36
CA ALA A 24 20.52 11.36 -25.94
C ALA A 24 20.12 10.01 -25.33
N THR A 25 20.55 8.89 -25.92
CA THR A 25 20.31 7.54 -25.39
C THR A 25 20.99 7.35 -24.04
N GLU A 26 22.19 7.89 -23.88
CA GLU A 26 22.93 7.83 -22.62
C GLU A 26 22.27 8.70 -21.54
N GLN A 27 21.80 9.90 -21.89
CA GLN A 27 21.04 10.76 -20.98
C GLN A 27 19.72 10.11 -20.54
N LEU A 28 18.96 9.53 -21.48
CA LEU A 28 17.73 8.80 -21.16
C LEU A 28 18.02 7.60 -20.24
N SER A 29 19.09 6.85 -20.53
CA SER A 29 19.50 5.73 -19.70
C SER A 29 19.95 6.16 -18.29
N ARG A 30 20.52 7.36 -18.14
CA ARG A 30 20.86 7.93 -16.83
C ARG A 30 19.60 8.37 -16.09
N LEU A 31 18.66 9.03 -16.76
CA LEU A 31 17.38 9.45 -16.19
C LEU A 31 16.56 8.25 -15.69
N LEU A 32 16.43 7.20 -16.50
CA LEU A 32 15.72 5.97 -16.10
C LEU A 32 16.34 5.33 -14.86
N ARG A 33 17.67 5.30 -14.76
CA ARG A 33 18.37 4.79 -13.58
C ARG A 33 18.09 5.65 -12.34
N GLN A 34 18.01 6.98 -12.50
CA GLN A 34 17.67 7.90 -11.42
C GLN A 34 16.23 7.73 -10.94
N GLU A 35 15.27 7.61 -11.86
CA GLU A 35 13.87 7.36 -11.49
C GLU A 35 13.69 6.02 -10.78
N VAL A 36 14.38 4.97 -11.23
CA VAL A 36 14.38 3.68 -10.53
C VAL A 36 15.02 3.81 -9.14
N ALA A 37 16.09 4.59 -8.98
CA ALA A 37 16.71 4.83 -7.69
C ALA A 37 15.77 5.60 -6.74
N LEU A 38 15.12 6.65 -7.25
CA LEU A 38 14.14 7.45 -6.51
C LEU A 38 12.94 6.60 -6.08
N ALA A 39 12.37 5.82 -7.01
CA ALA A 39 11.26 4.92 -6.72
C ALA A 39 11.62 3.89 -5.65
N LYS A 40 12.85 3.34 -5.69
CA LYS A 40 13.36 2.42 -4.65
C LYS A 40 13.42 3.10 -3.29
N GLU A 41 13.91 4.34 -3.21
CA GLU A 41 13.97 5.10 -1.96
C GLU A 41 12.58 5.42 -1.42
N GLU A 42 11.66 5.85 -2.28
CA GLU A 42 10.29 6.15 -1.87
C GLU A 42 9.55 4.89 -1.40
N LEU A 43 9.71 3.77 -2.11
CA LEU A 43 9.16 2.47 -1.70
C LEU A 43 9.77 2.00 -0.38
N ALA A 44 11.08 2.16 -0.18
CA ALA A 44 11.73 1.83 1.08
C ALA A 44 11.21 2.72 2.23
N ALA A 45 11.04 4.02 2.00
CA ALA A 45 10.50 4.94 2.99
C ALA A 45 9.03 4.61 3.33
N LYS A 46 8.18 4.37 2.33
CA LYS A 46 6.79 3.92 2.51
C LYS A 46 6.74 2.59 3.26
N GLY A 47 7.57 1.63 2.87
CA GLY A 47 7.69 0.32 3.50
C GLY A 47 8.10 0.41 4.97
N ARG A 48 9.07 1.26 5.31
CA ARG A 48 9.48 1.51 6.71
C ARG A 48 8.36 2.15 7.53
N ARG A 49 7.66 3.14 6.98
CA ARG A 49 6.53 3.78 7.68
C ARG A 49 5.37 2.81 7.89
N ALA A 50 5.00 2.07 6.85
CA ALA A 50 3.97 1.04 6.91
C ALA A 50 4.36 -0.09 7.89
N GLY A 51 5.62 -0.53 7.86
CA GLY A 51 6.13 -1.56 8.76
C GLY A 51 6.15 -1.11 10.22
N ARG A 52 6.58 0.13 10.50
CA ARG A 52 6.54 0.68 11.87
C ARG A 52 5.12 0.87 12.36
N GLY A 53 4.23 1.40 11.52
CA GLY A 53 2.81 1.57 11.85
C GLY A 53 2.11 0.23 12.09
N GLY A 54 2.31 -0.73 11.19
CA GLY A 54 1.78 -2.09 11.33
C GLY A 54 2.33 -2.81 12.56
N GLY A 55 3.63 -2.67 12.85
CA GLY A 55 4.26 -3.22 14.05
C GLY A 55 3.70 -2.61 15.34
N LEU A 56 3.53 -1.28 15.41
CA LEU A 56 2.93 -0.61 16.56
C LEU A 56 1.46 -1.00 16.76
N LEU A 57 0.66 -1.06 15.69
CA LEU A 57 -0.72 -1.53 15.78
C LEU A 57 -0.82 -3.00 16.20
N GLY A 58 0.07 -3.85 15.68
CA GLY A 58 0.17 -5.25 16.08
C GLY A 58 0.50 -5.38 17.58
N ALA A 59 1.50 -4.64 18.06
CA ALA A 59 1.86 -4.62 19.47
C ALA A 59 0.70 -4.09 20.35
N ALA A 60 0.07 -2.98 19.96
CA ALA A 60 -1.09 -2.43 20.66
C ALA A 60 -2.23 -3.44 20.74
N GLY A 61 -2.53 -4.16 19.65
CA GLY A 61 -3.51 -5.23 19.62
C GLY A 61 -3.16 -6.39 20.56
N ALA A 62 -1.90 -6.80 20.59
CA ALA A 62 -1.44 -7.86 21.51
C ALA A 62 -1.56 -7.46 22.99
N PHE A 63 -1.15 -6.24 23.35
CA PHE A 63 -1.31 -5.72 24.70
C PHE A 63 -2.77 -5.51 25.08
N ALA A 64 -3.62 -5.04 24.16
CA ALA A 64 -5.05 -4.92 24.39
C ALA A 64 -5.71 -6.28 24.62
N TYR A 65 -5.30 -7.32 23.87
CA TYR A 65 -5.78 -8.68 24.07
C TYR A 65 -5.36 -9.24 25.44
N ALA A 66 -4.09 -9.08 25.82
CA ALA A 66 -3.62 -9.47 27.15
C ALA A 66 -4.36 -8.72 28.27
N GLY A 67 -4.58 -7.41 28.10
CA GLY A 67 -5.37 -6.58 29.00
C GLY A 67 -6.82 -7.03 29.13
N LEU A 68 -7.45 -7.46 28.02
CA LEU A 68 -8.81 -8.02 28.04
C LEU A 68 -8.89 -9.31 28.85
N LEU A 69 -7.91 -10.21 28.72
CA LEU A 69 -7.83 -11.43 29.53
C LEU A 69 -7.64 -11.11 31.02
N ALA A 70 -6.75 -10.18 31.34
CA ALA A 70 -6.54 -9.72 32.71
C ALA A 70 -7.82 -9.09 33.29
N ALA A 71 -8.49 -8.21 32.53
CA ALA A 71 -9.74 -7.58 32.93
C ALA A 71 -10.87 -8.60 33.15
N ALA A 72 -10.96 -9.63 32.31
CA ALA A 72 -11.90 -10.73 32.52
C ALA A 72 -11.61 -11.44 33.85
N GLY A 73 -10.35 -11.76 34.13
CA GLY A 73 -9.93 -12.32 35.42
C GLY A 73 -10.27 -11.42 36.61
N THR A 74 -10.01 -10.11 36.50
CA THR A 74 -10.36 -9.12 37.53
C THR A 74 -11.87 -9.06 37.76
N ALA A 75 -12.68 -9.08 36.69
CA ALA A 75 -14.13 -9.07 36.81
C ALA A 75 -14.65 -10.34 37.50
N ILE A 76 -14.10 -11.50 37.16
CA ILE A 76 -14.44 -12.78 37.82
C ILE A 76 -14.06 -12.71 39.30
N ALA A 77 -12.85 -12.26 39.63
CA ALA A 77 -12.39 -12.13 41.00
C ALA A 77 -13.27 -11.18 41.82
N ALA A 78 -13.62 -10.01 41.26
CA ALA A 78 -14.49 -9.03 41.91
C ALA A 78 -15.90 -9.58 42.14
N LEU A 79 -16.51 -10.23 41.15
CA LEU A 79 -17.83 -10.85 41.30
C LEU A 79 -17.82 -12.04 42.26
N SER A 80 -16.69 -12.76 42.35
CA SER A 80 -16.54 -13.87 43.29
C SER A 80 -16.54 -13.47 44.77
N LEU A 81 -16.46 -12.16 45.06
CA LEU A 81 -16.63 -11.65 46.42
C LEU A 81 -18.07 -11.79 46.93
N VAL A 82 -19.04 -11.87 46.01
CA VAL A 82 -20.48 -11.94 46.31
C VAL A 82 -21.18 -13.14 45.67
N LEU A 83 -20.55 -13.81 44.71
CA LEU A 83 -21.05 -15.00 44.01
C LEU A 83 -20.04 -16.15 44.09
N SER A 84 -20.48 -17.37 43.80
CA SER A 84 -19.53 -18.47 43.58
C SER A 84 -18.66 -18.21 42.34
N VAL A 85 -17.42 -18.68 42.35
CA VAL A 85 -16.46 -18.50 41.25
C VAL A 85 -17.01 -18.99 39.91
N TRP A 86 -17.73 -20.12 39.90
CA TRP A 86 -18.31 -20.65 38.67
C TRP A 86 -19.41 -19.74 38.09
N ALA A 87 -20.25 -19.15 38.94
CA ALA A 87 -21.32 -18.26 38.50
C ALA A 87 -20.74 -16.93 37.99
N ALA A 88 -19.76 -16.38 38.70
CA ALA A 88 -19.01 -15.20 38.26
C ALA A 88 -18.35 -15.42 36.88
N ALA A 89 -17.67 -16.56 36.69
CA ALA A 89 -17.04 -16.91 35.43
C ALA A 89 -18.05 -17.02 34.27
N LEU A 90 -19.21 -17.65 34.49
CA LEU A 90 -20.25 -17.75 33.48
C LEU A 90 -20.83 -16.39 33.08
N ILE A 91 -21.07 -15.50 34.05
CA ILE A 91 -21.60 -14.15 33.78
C ILE A 91 -20.60 -13.36 32.93
N VAL A 92 -19.33 -13.30 33.34
CA VAL A 92 -18.29 -12.57 32.59
C VAL A 92 -18.14 -13.15 31.19
N THR A 93 -18.15 -14.48 31.07
CA THR A 93 -18.08 -15.17 29.78
C THR A 93 -19.26 -14.77 28.88
N ALA A 94 -20.49 -14.82 29.40
CA ALA A 94 -21.68 -14.44 28.63
C ALA A 94 -21.61 -12.98 28.14
N VAL A 95 -21.17 -12.05 28.99
CA VAL A 95 -20.97 -10.64 28.61
C VAL A 95 -19.94 -10.50 27.50
N LEU A 96 -18.80 -11.18 27.60
CA LEU A 96 -17.77 -11.16 26.56
C LEU A 96 -18.27 -11.73 25.23
N PHE A 97 -19.05 -12.81 25.25
CA PHE A 97 -19.67 -13.37 24.03
C PHE A 97 -20.68 -12.41 23.39
N VAL A 98 -21.48 -11.70 24.18
CA VAL A 98 -22.39 -10.68 23.66
C VAL A 98 -21.61 -9.55 22.98
N ILE A 99 -20.56 -9.05 23.64
CA ILE A 99 -19.67 -8.02 23.06
C ILE A 99 -19.04 -8.52 21.76
N ALA A 100 -18.52 -9.75 21.75
CA ALA A 100 -17.93 -10.36 20.56
C ALA A 100 -18.94 -10.54 19.42
N ALA A 101 -20.18 -10.94 19.72
CA ALA A 101 -21.24 -11.07 18.73
C ALA A 101 -21.59 -9.71 18.09
N VAL A 102 -21.70 -8.65 18.90
CA VAL A 102 -21.97 -7.29 18.41
C VAL A 102 -20.82 -6.77 17.55
N LEU A 103 -19.57 -6.90 18.03
CA LEU A 103 -18.38 -6.51 17.26
C LEU A 103 -18.24 -7.30 15.96
N GLY A 104 -18.49 -8.62 16.00
CA GLY A 104 -18.46 -9.48 14.83
C GLY A 104 -19.54 -9.12 13.80
N ALA A 105 -20.76 -8.84 14.26
CA ALA A 105 -21.86 -8.43 13.40
C ALA A 105 -21.62 -7.06 12.75
N THR A 106 -21.18 -6.08 13.54
CA THR A 106 -20.86 -4.73 13.05
C THR A 106 -19.65 -4.73 12.12
N GLY A 107 -18.57 -5.44 12.48
CA GLY A 107 -17.40 -5.63 11.62
C GLY A 107 -17.76 -6.28 10.29
N ARG A 108 -18.56 -7.34 10.31
CA ARG A 108 -19.09 -7.98 9.08
C ARG A 108 -19.93 -7.01 8.26
N ALA A 109 -20.77 -6.21 8.89
CA ALA A 109 -21.58 -5.22 8.19
C ALA A 109 -20.71 -4.14 7.52
N GLN A 110 -19.67 -3.66 8.20
CA GLN A 110 -18.73 -2.67 7.65
C GLN A 110 -17.93 -3.24 6.49
N LEU A 111 -17.43 -4.48 6.59
CA LEU A 111 -16.74 -5.15 5.49
C LEU A 111 -17.65 -5.35 4.27
N ARG A 112 -18.92 -5.71 4.50
CA ARG A 112 -19.92 -5.80 3.42
C ARG A 112 -20.22 -4.46 2.75
N LYS A 113 -20.12 -3.34 3.47
CA LYS A 113 -20.31 -1.99 2.92
C LYS A 113 -19.05 -1.45 2.23
N ALA A 114 -17.87 -1.82 2.71
CA ALA A 114 -16.58 -1.41 2.17
C ALA A 114 -16.18 -2.18 0.90
N THR A 115 -16.98 -3.17 0.48
CA THR A 115 -16.76 -3.95 -0.73
C THR A 115 -17.93 -3.74 -1.69
N PRO A 116 -17.76 -3.10 -2.85
CA PRO A 116 -18.37 -3.61 -4.06
C PRO A 116 -17.50 -4.82 -4.50
N PRO A 117 -17.96 -6.07 -4.37
CA PRO A 117 -17.21 -7.26 -4.81
C PRO A 117 -17.01 -7.36 -6.33
N THR A 118 -17.35 -6.30 -7.06
CA THR A 118 -17.09 -6.10 -8.48
C THR A 118 -16.97 -4.60 -8.68
N PRO A 119 -15.92 -4.07 -9.32
CA PRO A 119 -15.93 -2.70 -9.78
C PRO A 119 -16.95 -2.65 -10.93
N GLU A 120 -18.24 -2.50 -10.60
CA GLU A 120 -19.33 -2.51 -11.59
C GLU A 120 -19.10 -1.44 -12.65
N GLU A 121 -18.52 -0.30 -12.24
CA GLU A 121 -18.08 0.76 -13.15
C GLU A 121 -16.94 0.33 -14.07
N ALA A 122 -15.92 -0.37 -13.56
CA ALA A 122 -14.80 -0.84 -14.38
C ALA A 122 -15.17 -2.05 -15.27
N LEU A 123 -16.10 -2.88 -14.85
CA LEU A 123 -16.65 -3.97 -15.66
C LEU A 123 -17.63 -3.43 -16.72
N GLY A 124 -18.35 -2.35 -16.41
CA GLY A 124 -19.21 -1.63 -17.33
C GLY A 124 -18.41 -0.93 -18.43
N SER A 125 -17.32 -0.24 -18.06
CA SER A 125 -16.44 0.42 -19.04
C SER A 125 -15.76 -0.61 -19.95
N VAL A 126 -15.26 -1.72 -19.41
CA VAL A 126 -14.67 -2.80 -20.23
C VAL A 126 -15.70 -3.45 -21.16
N LYS A 127 -16.96 -3.62 -20.73
CA LYS A 127 -18.02 -4.13 -21.62
C LYS A 127 -18.34 -3.16 -22.75
N ALA A 128 -18.45 -1.86 -22.43
CA ALA A 128 -18.70 -0.81 -23.42
C ALA A 128 -17.56 -0.73 -24.45
N ASP A 129 -16.30 -0.79 -23.99
CA ASP A 129 -15.12 -0.79 -24.86
C ASP A 129 -15.11 -2.01 -25.80
N VAL A 130 -15.52 -3.19 -25.31
CA VAL A 130 -15.61 -4.41 -26.13
C VAL A 130 -16.75 -4.33 -27.15
N GLU A 131 -17.87 -3.72 -26.79
CA GLU A 131 -19.04 -3.56 -27.66
C GLU A 131 -18.74 -2.56 -28.80
N GLU A 132 -18.05 -1.46 -28.50
CA GLU A 132 -17.58 -0.50 -29.50
C GLU A 132 -16.58 -1.13 -30.49
N ILE A 133 -15.65 -1.96 -30.01
CA ILE A 133 -14.70 -2.68 -30.87
C ILE A 133 -15.43 -3.67 -31.78
N LYS A 134 -16.45 -4.39 -31.28
CA LYS A 134 -17.26 -5.31 -32.08
C LYS A 134 -18.08 -4.58 -33.15
N GLU A 135 -18.65 -3.43 -32.84
CA GLU A 135 -19.42 -2.63 -33.80
C GLU A 135 -18.52 -2.09 -34.92
N ARG A 136 -17.31 -1.64 -34.60
CA ARG A 136 -16.31 -1.19 -35.59
C ARG A 136 -15.76 -2.31 -36.47
N ALA A 137 -15.75 -3.55 -36.00
CA ALA A 137 -15.29 -4.72 -36.77
C ALA A 137 -16.36 -5.30 -37.72
N HIS A 138 -17.63 -4.89 -37.55
CA HIS A 138 -18.75 -5.39 -38.36
C HIS A 138 -19.20 -4.42 -39.48
N ARG A 139 -18.58 -3.24 -39.60
CA ARG A 139 -18.67 -2.36 -40.79
C ARG A 139 -17.53 -2.63 -41.75
#